data_AF-A0A9E2FK64-F1
#
_entry.id   AF-A0A9E2FK64-F1
#
_cell.length_a   1.000
_cell.length_b   1.000
_cell.length_c   1.000
_cell.angle_alpha   90.00
_cell.angle_beta   90.00
_cell.angle_gamma   90.00
#
_symmetry.space_group_name_H-M   'P 1'
#
loop_
_entity.id
_entity.type
_entity.pdbx_description
1 polymer ?
#
loop_
_entity_poly.entity_id
_entity_poly.type
_entity_poly.pdbx_seq_one_letter_code
_entity_poly.pdbx_strand_id
1 'polypeptide(L)'
;MTSLALGRLIDVAQGDGRRLVEWVPPAPVCSDVPLPCRFSIGKTEDGRRIVVPLSWVENDVEAIILCIKTLYFAGLAICAHRERFSPATLDQWRVMPWLFEWARCSPEHADRGFACLTDLLVLGTKYAVKSGLISEVEDGHTPHVIPPEFGVWDLPGVLAVGKDAAERAGHCLPDAQVQVRYGLIEVARLALRNEKYAKRLCELDLRRIVFEALYADDLDDAIMAQATEHRIVRRLSRWLVRHRRQTTEEFMRLLMAAGASLVAALVRPKKGGGPIDPKLGRQLLIALGWHAYSFLAAGIASLMANFKALISPALTDAEAILFDDFYLPQPHYGGLPFLLLRERSDFLEPVTEQLWNSGPCPELTRLLRASLSLYGRMIRTRRAIDRELHRPKLSRAPSDVAQDRRPSAPGRGEEATSAVDDHDALTHHIYKRIKKPCNCPPDKTEVGDVNLLP
;
A
#
# COMPACT_ATOMS: atom_id res chain seq x y z
N MET A 1 -30.73 -2.94 17.47
CA MET A 1 -31.28 -1.98 16.49
C MET A 1 -30.89 -2.46 15.11
N THR A 2 -31.85 -2.91 14.30
CA THR A 2 -31.63 -3.24 12.89
C THR A 2 -31.30 -1.96 12.15
N SER A 3 -30.01 -1.74 11.88
CA SER A 3 -29.56 -0.64 11.02
C SER A 3 -30.15 -0.88 9.62
N LEU A 4 -31.20 -0.13 9.27
CA LEU A 4 -31.73 -0.13 7.91
C LEU A 4 -30.60 0.20 6.94
N ALA A 5 -30.36 -0.71 5.99
CA ALA A 5 -29.41 -0.48 4.92
C ALA A 5 -29.86 0.77 4.13
N LEU A 6 -28.93 1.69 3.89
CA LEU A 6 -29.19 2.91 3.13
C LEU A 6 -28.86 2.66 1.65
N GLY A 7 -29.84 2.86 0.79
CA GLY A 7 -29.72 2.75 -0.66
C GLY A 7 -30.28 1.45 -1.23
N ARG A 8 -29.99 1.19 -2.50
CA ARG A 8 -30.36 -0.04 -3.21
C ARG A 8 -29.25 -0.47 -4.17
N LEU A 9 -29.17 -1.77 -4.44
CA LEU A 9 -28.35 -2.30 -5.53
C LEU A 9 -29.21 -2.49 -6.77
N ILE A 10 -28.76 -1.95 -7.90
CA ILE A 10 -29.40 -2.10 -9.21
C ILE A 10 -28.50 -2.98 -10.07
N ASP A 11 -29.09 -3.99 -10.70
CA ASP A 11 -28.38 -4.80 -11.70
C ASP A 11 -28.24 -4.00 -12.99
N VAL A 12 -27.00 -3.75 -13.38
CA VAL A 12 -26.68 -2.98 -14.60
C VAL A 12 -26.48 -3.93 -15.78
N ALA A 13 -25.81 -5.06 -15.56
CA ALA A 13 -25.54 -6.06 -16.58
C ALA A 13 -25.26 -7.43 -15.95
N GLN A 14 -25.49 -8.50 -16.72
CA GLN A 14 -25.07 -9.86 -16.39
C GLN A 14 -24.40 -10.48 -17.61
N GLY A 15 -23.23 -11.08 -17.43
CA GLY A 15 -22.46 -11.71 -18.51
C GLY A 15 -21.20 -12.37 -17.98
N ASP A 16 -20.70 -13.42 -18.63
CA ASP A 16 -19.45 -14.12 -18.27
C ASP A 16 -19.39 -14.63 -16.82
N GLY A 17 -20.53 -15.02 -16.24
CA GLY A 17 -20.60 -15.44 -14.83
C GLY A 17 -20.37 -14.30 -13.83
N ARG A 18 -20.40 -13.04 -14.30
CA ARG A 18 -20.30 -11.83 -13.48
C ARG A 18 -21.62 -11.06 -13.50
N ARG A 19 -21.94 -10.47 -12.37
CA ARG A 19 -23.07 -9.57 -12.18
C ARG A 19 -22.52 -8.18 -11.91
N LEU A 20 -22.84 -7.23 -12.78
CA LEU A 20 -22.50 -5.82 -12.58
C LEU A 20 -23.63 -5.16 -11.80
N VAL A 21 -23.29 -4.61 -10.63
CA VAL A 21 -24.25 -3.91 -9.78
C VAL A 21 -23.83 -2.46 -9.56
N GLU A 22 -24.82 -1.61 -9.41
CA GLU A 22 -24.64 -0.20 -9.07
C GLU A 22 -25.29 0.08 -7.72
N TRP A 23 -24.54 0.65 -6.79
CA TRP A 23 -25.10 1.14 -5.54
C TRP A 23 -25.66 2.55 -5.74
N VAL A 24 -26.95 2.70 -5.47
CA VAL A 24 -27.66 3.98 -5.57
C VAL A 24 -28.05 4.45 -4.16
N PRO A 25 -27.52 5.60 -3.70
CA PRO A 25 -27.89 6.18 -2.42
C PRO A 25 -29.37 6.61 -2.40
N PRO A 26 -30.00 6.69 -1.23
CA PRO A 26 -31.32 7.30 -1.11
C PRO A 26 -31.24 8.81 -1.43
N ALA A 27 -32.35 9.41 -1.87
CA ALA A 27 -32.40 10.82 -2.28
C ALA A 27 -31.75 11.83 -1.30
N PRO A 28 -31.90 11.70 0.04
CA PRO A 28 -31.26 12.61 1.00
C PRO A 28 -29.73 12.55 1.03
N VAL A 29 -29.12 11.50 0.48
CA VAL A 29 -27.66 11.28 0.43
C VAL A 29 -27.12 11.60 -0.97
N CYS A 30 -27.99 11.63 -1.99
CA CYS A 30 -27.64 11.73 -3.41
C CYS A 30 -26.91 13.04 -3.80
N SER A 31 -27.22 14.16 -3.14
CA SER A 31 -26.64 15.49 -3.47
C SER A 31 -25.14 15.60 -3.25
N ASP A 32 -24.55 14.72 -2.42
CA ASP A 32 -23.17 14.86 -1.95
C ASP A 32 -22.27 13.69 -2.36
N VAL A 33 -22.80 12.73 -3.13
CA VAL A 33 -22.05 11.54 -3.57
C VAL A 33 -21.63 11.70 -5.04
N PRO A 34 -20.34 11.56 -5.39
CA PRO A 34 -19.94 11.40 -6.77
C PRO A 34 -20.50 10.07 -7.29
N LEU A 35 -21.60 10.15 -8.05
CA LEU A 35 -22.32 8.99 -8.58
C LEU A 35 -21.77 8.54 -9.94
N PRO A 36 -21.90 7.24 -10.29
CA PRO A 36 -22.32 6.11 -9.45
C PRO A 36 -21.19 5.15 -9.01
N CYS A 37 -21.35 4.49 -7.86
CA CYS A 37 -20.45 3.42 -7.38
C CYS A 37 -20.82 2.07 -8.03
N ARG A 38 -20.00 1.58 -8.96
CA ARG A 38 -20.24 0.31 -9.67
C ARG A 38 -19.31 -0.80 -9.19
N PHE A 39 -19.85 -2.00 -9.08
CA PHE A 39 -19.14 -3.18 -8.60
C PHE A 39 -19.42 -4.38 -9.49
N SER A 40 -18.38 -5.17 -9.77
CA SER A 40 -18.51 -6.50 -10.33
C SER A 40 -18.60 -7.52 -9.19
N ILE A 41 -19.62 -8.36 -9.22
CA ILE A 41 -19.74 -9.54 -8.38
C ILE A 41 -19.44 -10.77 -9.25
N GLY A 42 -18.27 -11.35 -9.05
CA GLY A 42 -17.83 -12.57 -9.74
C GLY A 42 -17.72 -13.74 -8.76
N LYS A 43 -17.28 -14.90 -9.25
CA LYS A 43 -16.90 -16.06 -8.44
C LYS A 43 -15.45 -16.45 -8.71
N THR A 44 -14.72 -16.82 -7.67
CA THR A 44 -13.41 -17.46 -7.77
C THR A 44 -13.52 -18.90 -8.26
N GLU A 45 -12.37 -19.53 -8.49
CA GLU A 45 -12.20 -20.93 -8.91
C GLU A 45 -12.88 -21.90 -7.94
N ASP A 46 -12.86 -21.60 -6.64
CA ASP A 46 -13.53 -22.39 -5.60
C ASP A 46 -15.02 -22.03 -5.43
N GLY A 47 -15.55 -21.14 -6.27
CA GLY A 47 -16.95 -20.76 -6.29
C GLY A 47 -17.35 -19.65 -5.31
N ARG A 48 -16.44 -19.15 -4.47
CA ARG A 48 -16.71 -18.01 -3.56
C ARG A 48 -16.93 -16.73 -4.35
N ARG A 49 -18.00 -15.99 -4.04
CA ARG A 49 -18.23 -14.67 -4.61
C ARG A 49 -17.20 -13.66 -4.14
N ILE A 50 -16.73 -12.83 -5.06
CA ILE A 50 -15.90 -11.66 -4.78
C ILE A 50 -16.62 -10.43 -5.32
N VAL A 51 -16.62 -9.37 -4.52
CA VAL A 51 -17.07 -8.03 -4.90
C VAL A 51 -15.82 -7.22 -5.22
N VAL A 52 -15.76 -6.66 -6.43
CA VAL A 52 -14.66 -5.81 -6.87
C VAL A 52 -15.24 -4.52 -7.44
N PRO A 53 -14.73 -3.32 -7.08
CA PRO A 53 -15.18 -2.09 -7.72
C PRO A 53 -14.79 -2.08 -9.20
N LEU A 54 -15.64 -1.55 -10.08
CA LEU A 54 -15.40 -1.64 -11.53
C LEU A 54 -14.12 -0.93 -11.96
N SER A 55 -13.81 0.22 -11.36
CA SER A 55 -12.57 0.97 -11.63
C SER A 55 -11.30 0.23 -11.18
N TRP A 56 -11.43 -0.89 -10.48
CA TRP A 56 -10.30 -1.74 -10.12
C TRP A 56 -9.84 -2.63 -11.27
N VAL A 57 -10.75 -2.98 -12.19
CA VAL A 57 -10.48 -3.95 -13.27
C VAL A 57 -9.33 -3.47 -14.16
N GLU A 58 -9.15 -2.16 -14.26
CA GLU A 58 -8.21 -1.52 -15.18
C GLU A 58 -6.76 -1.54 -14.69
N ASN A 59 -6.47 -2.02 -13.46
CA ASN A 59 -5.13 -2.05 -12.85
C ASN A 59 -4.37 -0.72 -12.88
N ASP A 60 -5.06 0.37 -13.18
CA ASP A 60 -4.54 1.71 -13.17
C ASP A 60 -4.56 2.25 -11.73
N VAL A 61 -3.39 2.64 -11.24
CA VAL A 61 -3.20 3.25 -9.92
C VAL A 61 -4.12 4.46 -9.74
N GLU A 62 -4.30 5.27 -10.77
CA GLU A 62 -5.20 6.42 -10.73
C GLU A 62 -6.67 6.00 -10.62
N ALA A 63 -7.07 4.95 -11.33
CA ALA A 63 -8.42 4.38 -11.23
C ALA A 63 -8.69 3.76 -9.84
N ILE A 64 -7.69 3.15 -9.21
CA ILE A 64 -7.78 2.64 -7.83
C ILE A 64 -7.92 3.80 -6.83
N ILE A 65 -7.17 4.88 -6.99
CA ILE A 65 -7.29 6.06 -6.10
C ILE A 65 -8.65 6.72 -6.27
N LEU A 66 -9.11 6.86 -7.51
CA LEU A 66 -10.45 7.37 -7.80
C LEU A 66 -11.52 6.46 -7.20
N CYS A 67 -11.30 5.14 -7.21
CA CYS A 67 -12.15 4.18 -6.53
C CYS A 67 -12.22 4.46 -5.02
N ILE A 68 -11.07 4.51 -4.36
CA ILE A 68 -10.95 4.75 -2.92
C ILE A 68 -11.66 6.06 -2.53
N LYS A 69 -11.43 7.13 -3.30
CA LYS A 69 -12.10 8.43 -3.10
C LYS A 69 -13.62 8.32 -3.26
N THR A 70 -14.08 7.65 -4.31
CA THR A 70 -15.51 7.45 -4.58
C THR A 70 -16.19 6.66 -3.46
N LEU A 71 -15.59 5.53 -3.03
CA LEU A 71 -16.08 4.73 -1.90
C LEU A 71 -16.10 5.55 -0.61
N TYR A 72 -15.04 6.32 -0.36
CA TYR A 72 -14.95 7.19 0.80
C TYR A 72 -16.05 8.25 0.81
N PHE A 73 -16.25 9.01 -0.27
CA PHE A 73 -17.25 10.10 -0.30
C PHE A 73 -18.68 9.57 -0.17
N ALA A 74 -18.99 8.44 -0.82
CA ALA A 74 -20.25 7.73 -0.64
C ALA A 74 -20.46 7.30 0.83
N GLY A 75 -19.41 6.75 1.45
CA GLY A 75 -19.39 6.40 2.86
C GLY A 75 -19.54 7.58 3.81
N LEU A 76 -18.86 8.69 3.52
CA LEU A 76 -18.95 9.93 4.28
C LEU A 76 -20.36 10.50 4.25
N ALA A 77 -21.04 10.44 3.10
CA ALA A 77 -22.43 10.90 3.00
C ALA A 77 -23.38 10.04 3.86
N ILE A 78 -23.13 8.72 3.94
CA ILE A 78 -23.83 7.82 4.88
C ILE A 78 -23.55 8.21 6.34
N CYS A 79 -22.28 8.42 6.72
CA CYS A 79 -21.90 8.84 8.07
C CYS A 79 -22.55 10.17 8.44
N ALA A 80 -22.43 11.18 7.57
CA ALA A 80 -22.96 12.52 7.79
C ALA A 80 -24.47 12.49 8.01
N HIS A 81 -25.20 11.66 7.26
CA HIS A 81 -26.64 11.48 7.44
C HIS A 81 -26.99 10.77 8.75
N ARG A 82 -26.31 9.67 9.08
CA ARG A 82 -26.58 8.87 10.29
C ARG A 82 -26.21 9.60 11.58
N GLU A 83 -25.04 10.23 11.59
CA GLU A 83 -24.46 10.87 12.77
C GLU A 83 -24.77 12.37 12.85
N ARG A 84 -25.49 12.92 11.86
CA ARG A 84 -25.88 14.34 11.78
C ARG A 84 -24.67 15.27 11.90
N PHE A 85 -23.66 15.04 11.06
CA PHE A 85 -22.44 15.86 11.06
C PHE A 85 -22.77 17.34 10.93
N SER A 86 -22.11 18.17 11.75
CA SER A 86 -22.13 19.61 11.55
C SER A 86 -21.39 19.96 10.24
N PRO A 87 -21.71 21.09 9.59
CA PRO A 87 -20.99 21.53 8.39
C PRO A 87 -19.47 21.59 8.59
N ALA A 88 -19.02 22.03 9.77
CA ALA A 88 -17.61 22.08 10.12
C ALA A 88 -16.95 20.68 10.19
N THR A 89 -17.66 19.68 10.73
CA THR A 89 -17.17 18.29 10.78
C THR A 89 -17.10 17.71 9.36
N LEU A 90 -18.15 17.92 8.56
CA LEU A 90 -18.19 17.46 7.18
C LEU A 90 -17.06 18.07 6.34
N ASP A 91 -16.78 19.37 6.51
CA ASP A 91 -15.67 20.04 5.83
C ASP A 91 -14.30 19.47 6.23
N GLN A 92 -14.10 19.13 7.50
CA GLN A 92 -12.87 18.48 7.97
C GLN A 92 -12.68 17.09 7.33
N TRP A 93 -13.75 16.29 7.28
CA TRP A 93 -13.69 14.95 6.69
C TRP A 93 -13.51 15.01 5.17
N ARG A 94 -14.16 15.95 4.48
CA ARG A 94 -14.02 16.12 3.04
C ARG A 94 -12.56 16.28 2.62
N VAL A 95 -11.72 16.86 3.49
CA VAL A 95 -10.31 17.12 3.23
C VAL A 95 -9.43 15.86 3.15
N MET A 96 -9.83 14.80 3.83
CA MET A 96 -8.98 13.63 4.09
C MET A 96 -8.47 12.93 2.83
N PRO A 97 -9.25 12.74 1.74
CA PRO A 97 -8.75 12.09 0.54
C PRO A 97 -7.60 12.83 -0.14
N TRP A 98 -7.58 14.16 -0.05
CA TRP A 98 -6.47 14.94 -0.60
C TRP A 98 -5.22 14.85 0.27
N LEU A 99 -5.37 14.76 1.60
CA LEU A 99 -4.23 14.51 2.49
C LEU A 99 -3.65 13.10 2.30
N PHE A 100 -4.53 12.12 2.14
CA PHE A 100 -4.17 10.75 1.77
C PHE A 100 -3.35 10.74 0.48
N GLU A 101 -3.86 11.38 -0.57
CA GLU A 101 -3.18 11.43 -1.86
C GLU A 101 -1.86 12.20 -1.82
N TRP A 102 -1.81 13.35 -1.15
CA TRP A 102 -0.56 14.09 -0.95
C TRP A 102 0.48 13.22 -0.23
N ALA A 103 0.07 12.51 0.82
CA ALA A 103 0.98 11.67 1.58
C ALA A 103 1.49 10.49 0.75
N ARG A 104 0.61 9.85 -0.03
CA ARG A 104 0.94 8.76 -0.97
C ARG A 104 1.90 9.20 -2.07
N CYS A 105 1.75 10.42 -2.57
CA CYS A 105 2.65 10.97 -3.58
C CYS A 105 3.87 11.68 -2.98
N SER A 106 4.04 11.66 -1.65
CA SER A 106 5.20 12.24 -1.01
C SER A 106 6.45 11.38 -1.25
N PRO A 107 7.65 11.97 -1.34
CA PRO A 107 8.87 11.18 -1.46
C PRO A 107 9.16 10.25 -0.26
N GLU A 108 8.43 10.40 0.86
CA GLU A 108 8.48 9.50 2.02
C GLU A 108 7.60 8.27 1.85
N HIS A 109 6.61 8.29 0.97
CA HIS A 109 5.76 7.13 0.75
C HIS A 109 6.49 6.04 0.00
N ALA A 110 6.48 4.82 0.51
CA ALA A 110 7.16 3.70 -0.11
C ALA A 110 6.49 3.34 -1.45
N ASP A 111 7.29 3.24 -2.51
CA ASP A 111 6.78 3.00 -3.87
C ASP A 111 7.59 1.92 -4.59
N ARG A 112 8.05 0.91 -3.86
CA ARG A 112 8.84 -0.19 -4.43
C ARG A 112 8.16 -1.53 -4.12
N GLY A 113 7.83 -2.29 -5.15
CA GLY A 113 7.17 -3.59 -5.00
C GLY A 113 8.08 -4.71 -4.50
N PHE A 114 9.41 -4.58 -4.62
CA PHE A 114 10.36 -5.70 -4.44
C PHE A 114 9.96 -6.94 -5.23
N ALA A 115 9.56 -6.72 -6.48
CA ALA A 115 8.97 -7.75 -7.33
C ALA A 115 10.05 -8.58 -8.03
N CYS A 116 11.25 -8.02 -8.23
CA CYS A 116 12.28 -8.65 -9.05
C CYS A 116 13.67 -8.59 -8.41
N LEU A 117 14.61 -9.35 -8.99
CA LEU A 117 15.99 -9.40 -8.51
C LEU A 117 16.66 -8.02 -8.48
N THR A 118 16.35 -7.16 -9.46
CA THR A 118 16.94 -5.83 -9.53
C THR A 118 16.48 -4.91 -8.40
N ASP A 119 15.29 -5.13 -7.84
CA ASP A 119 14.82 -4.38 -6.67
C ASP A 119 15.59 -4.75 -5.40
N LEU A 120 15.99 -6.02 -5.31
CA LEU A 120 16.77 -6.58 -4.22
C LEU A 120 18.26 -6.21 -4.32
N LEU A 121 18.75 -5.98 -5.53
CA LEU A 121 20.14 -5.66 -5.80
C LEU A 121 20.41 -4.15 -5.67
N VAL A 122 21.35 -3.81 -4.81
CA VAL A 122 21.93 -2.46 -4.76
C VAL A 122 23.11 -2.39 -5.72
N LEU A 123 22.88 -1.84 -6.91
CA LEU A 123 23.96 -1.50 -7.84
C LEU A 123 24.85 -0.41 -7.21
N GLY A 124 26.13 -0.72 -6.99
CA GLY A 124 27.10 0.19 -6.34
C GLY A 124 27.59 -0.23 -4.95
N THR A 125 27.63 -1.54 -4.66
CA THR A 125 27.99 -2.18 -3.38
C THR A 125 29.18 -1.56 -2.65
N LYS A 126 30.22 -1.08 -3.34
CA LYS A 126 31.39 -0.44 -2.71
C LYS A 126 31.07 0.78 -1.82
N TYR A 127 29.97 1.50 -2.08
CA TYR A 127 29.57 2.66 -1.28
C TYR A 127 28.65 2.29 -0.11
N ALA A 128 27.68 1.41 -0.34
CA ALA A 128 26.75 0.93 0.69
C ALA A 128 27.46 0.14 1.80
N VAL A 129 28.57 -0.51 1.44
CA VAL A 129 29.45 -1.20 2.36
C VAL A 129 30.22 -0.22 3.26
N LYS A 130 30.77 0.86 2.69
CA LYS A 130 31.51 1.90 3.44
C LYS A 130 30.68 2.69 4.43
N SER A 131 29.37 2.80 4.22
CA SER A 131 28.45 3.47 5.13
C SER A 131 27.90 2.56 6.24
N GLY A 132 28.30 1.27 6.26
CA GLY A 132 27.78 0.28 7.21
C GLY A 132 26.30 -0.07 6.96
N LEU A 133 25.74 0.34 5.82
CA LEU A 133 24.36 0.04 5.40
C LEU A 133 24.23 -1.40 4.88
N ILE A 134 25.32 -1.97 4.37
CA ILE A 134 25.51 -3.38 4.08
C ILE A 134 26.81 -3.78 4.79
N SER A 135 26.85 -4.89 5.52
CA SER A 135 28.11 -5.32 6.13
C SER A 135 29.13 -5.64 5.04
N GLU A 136 30.31 -5.05 5.16
CA GLU A 136 31.50 -5.43 4.40
C GLU A 136 31.76 -6.90 4.70
N VAL A 137 31.47 -7.80 3.77
CA VAL A 137 31.99 -9.16 3.89
C VAL A 137 33.40 -9.09 3.34
N GLU A 138 34.39 -9.12 4.24
CA GLU A 138 35.82 -8.96 3.94
C GLU A 138 36.37 -10.04 2.99
N ASP A 139 35.61 -11.12 2.69
CA ASP A 139 36.14 -12.31 2.00
C ASP A 139 35.35 -12.75 0.74
N GLY A 140 34.98 -11.81 -0.13
CA GLY A 140 34.48 -12.14 -1.47
C GLY A 140 33.13 -12.89 -1.51
N HIS A 141 32.31 -12.76 -0.47
CA HIS A 141 30.96 -13.32 -0.44
C HIS A 141 29.90 -12.34 -0.96
N THR A 142 28.80 -12.92 -1.42
CA THR A 142 27.62 -12.26 -2.01
C THR A 142 27.05 -11.19 -1.07
N PRO A 143 26.72 -9.97 -1.56
CA PRO A 143 26.13 -8.92 -0.74
C PRO A 143 24.80 -9.38 -0.11
N HIS A 144 24.60 -9.08 1.18
CA HIS A 144 23.33 -9.34 1.85
C HIS A 144 22.24 -8.43 1.29
N VAL A 145 21.09 -9.03 1.04
CA VAL A 145 19.91 -8.36 0.46
C VAL A 145 18.91 -7.93 1.54
N ILE A 146 18.98 -8.57 2.70
CA ILE A 146 18.01 -8.45 3.79
C ILE A 146 18.66 -7.75 4.99
N PRO A 147 17.93 -6.89 5.72
CA PRO A 147 18.43 -6.28 6.95
C PRO A 147 18.88 -7.35 7.97
N PRO A 148 20.05 -7.20 8.60
CA PRO A 148 20.68 -8.25 9.40
C PRO A 148 19.83 -8.75 10.58
N GLU A 149 18.90 -7.95 11.08
CA GLU A 149 17.98 -8.37 12.14
C GLU A 149 17.02 -9.50 11.72
N PHE A 150 16.89 -9.78 10.42
CA PHE A 150 16.13 -10.92 9.87
C PHE A 150 17.03 -12.11 9.50
N GLY A 151 18.32 -12.04 9.85
CA GLY A 151 19.33 -13.02 9.48
C GLY A 151 20.17 -12.58 8.27
N VAL A 152 21.14 -13.42 7.95
CA VAL A 152 22.12 -13.16 6.90
C VAL A 152 21.66 -13.88 5.63
N TRP A 153 21.10 -13.14 4.68
CA TRP A 153 20.51 -13.67 3.45
C TRP A 153 21.14 -13.04 2.22
N ASP A 154 21.70 -13.85 1.35
CA ASP A 154 22.05 -13.46 -0.01
C ASP A 154 20.91 -13.79 -0.99
N LEU A 155 21.03 -13.29 -2.22
CA LEU A 155 20.00 -13.49 -3.24
C LEU A 155 19.74 -14.98 -3.56
N PRO A 156 20.77 -15.83 -3.78
CA PRO A 156 20.57 -17.27 -3.94
C PRO A 156 19.81 -17.92 -2.77
N GLY A 157 20.12 -17.54 -1.53
CA GLY A 157 19.44 -18.03 -0.34
C GLY A 157 17.95 -17.66 -0.31
N VAL A 158 17.61 -16.39 -0.62
CA VAL A 158 16.21 -15.93 -0.71
C VAL A 158 15.45 -16.68 -1.81
N LEU A 159 16.07 -16.87 -2.98
CA LEU A 159 15.44 -17.60 -4.09
C LEU A 159 15.22 -19.07 -3.77
N ALA A 160 16.18 -19.73 -3.13
CA ALA A 160 16.07 -21.12 -2.74
C ALA A 160 14.88 -21.35 -1.78
N VAL A 161 14.82 -20.60 -0.67
CA VAL A 161 13.70 -20.74 0.29
C VAL A 161 12.37 -20.29 -0.32
N GLY A 162 12.41 -19.32 -1.23
CA GLY A 162 11.24 -18.85 -1.95
C GLY A 162 10.68 -19.84 -2.96
N LYS A 163 11.55 -20.55 -3.68
CA LYS A 163 11.15 -21.66 -4.55
C LYS A 163 10.44 -22.74 -3.75
N ASP A 164 11.06 -23.21 -2.66
CA ASP A 164 10.47 -24.25 -1.81
C ASP A 164 9.13 -23.81 -1.21
N ALA A 165 9.03 -22.54 -0.78
CA ALA A 165 7.79 -21.98 -0.24
C ALA A 165 6.68 -21.85 -1.28
N ALA A 166 7.01 -21.44 -2.51
CA ALA A 166 6.07 -21.33 -3.61
C ALA A 166 5.57 -22.71 -4.08
N GLU A 167 6.45 -23.71 -4.14
CA GLU A 167 6.07 -25.09 -4.47
C GLU A 167 5.12 -25.67 -3.40
N ARG A 168 5.36 -25.41 -2.10
CA ARG A 168 4.41 -25.78 -1.03
C ARG A 168 3.05 -25.11 -1.16
N ALA A 169 2.99 -23.94 -1.79
CA ALA A 169 1.75 -23.22 -2.07
C ALA A 169 1.09 -23.62 -3.41
N GLY A 170 1.65 -24.60 -4.12
CA GLY A 170 1.09 -25.15 -5.36
C GLY A 170 1.59 -24.50 -6.65
N HIS A 171 2.60 -23.62 -6.60
CA HIS A 171 3.20 -23.06 -7.80
C HIS A 171 4.16 -24.09 -8.44
N CYS A 172 3.77 -24.63 -9.59
CA CYS A 172 4.64 -25.50 -10.38
C CYS A 172 5.67 -24.65 -11.13
N LEU A 173 6.97 -24.87 -10.90
CA LEU A 173 8.07 -24.13 -11.53
C LEU A 173 7.94 -22.61 -11.35
N PRO A 174 7.97 -22.11 -10.09
CA PRO A 174 7.81 -20.68 -9.83
C PRO A 174 8.90 -19.87 -10.54
N ASP A 175 8.52 -18.80 -11.24
CA ASP A 175 9.48 -17.85 -11.82
C ASP A 175 10.24 -17.06 -10.72
N ALA A 176 11.22 -16.27 -11.13
CA ALA A 176 12.03 -15.50 -10.18
C ALA A 176 11.22 -14.49 -9.35
N GLN A 177 10.16 -13.90 -9.90
CA GLN A 177 9.31 -12.95 -9.17
C GLN A 177 8.45 -13.64 -8.12
N VAL A 178 7.90 -14.82 -8.42
CA VAL A 178 7.21 -15.67 -7.45
C VAL A 178 8.19 -16.13 -6.37
N GLN A 179 9.39 -16.60 -6.76
CA GLN A 179 10.43 -17.01 -5.82
C GLN A 179 10.84 -15.87 -4.88
N VAL A 180 11.04 -14.64 -5.38
CA VAL A 180 11.37 -13.49 -4.54
C VAL A 180 10.26 -13.21 -3.53
N ARG A 181 9.00 -13.11 -3.98
CA ARG A 181 7.87 -12.80 -3.08
C ARG A 181 7.70 -13.83 -1.98
N TYR A 182 7.66 -15.11 -2.33
CA TYR A 182 7.58 -16.19 -1.36
C TYR A 182 8.83 -16.28 -0.48
N GLY A 183 10.00 -15.99 -1.03
CA GLY A 183 11.27 -15.98 -0.31
C GLY A 183 11.31 -14.92 0.78
N LEU A 184 10.88 -13.69 0.48
CA LEU A 184 10.81 -12.61 1.48
C LEU A 184 9.84 -12.92 2.62
N ILE A 185 8.70 -13.56 2.33
CA ILE A 185 7.76 -14.01 3.36
C ILE A 185 8.35 -15.15 4.21
N GLU A 186 9.06 -16.10 3.60
CA GLU A 186 9.73 -17.18 4.33
C GLU A 186 10.89 -16.67 5.17
N VAL A 187 11.66 -15.68 4.69
CA VAL A 187 12.67 -14.96 5.49
C VAL A 187 12.03 -14.31 6.72
N ALA A 188 10.91 -13.62 6.56
CA ALA A 188 10.17 -13.04 7.69
C ALA A 188 9.68 -14.12 8.68
N ARG A 189 9.23 -15.27 8.16
CA ARG A 189 8.83 -16.44 8.97
C ARG A 189 10.00 -17.02 9.76
N LEU A 190 11.16 -17.19 9.14
CA LEU A 190 12.36 -17.72 9.79
C LEU A 190 12.90 -16.74 10.84
N ALA A 191 12.82 -15.43 10.60
CA ALA A 191 13.19 -14.41 11.57
C ALA A 191 12.36 -14.49 12.86
N LEU A 192 11.09 -14.93 12.80
CA LEU A 192 10.25 -15.14 13.97
C LEU A 192 10.73 -16.27 14.90
N ARG A 193 11.65 -17.13 14.46
CA ARG A 193 12.32 -18.14 15.32
C ARG A 193 13.36 -17.50 16.25
N ASN A 194 13.84 -16.31 15.92
CA ASN A 194 14.69 -15.53 16.82
C ASN A 194 13.82 -14.88 17.90
N GLU A 195 13.92 -15.37 19.13
CA GLU A 195 13.10 -14.90 20.26
C GLU A 195 13.24 -13.40 20.52
N LYS A 196 14.44 -12.84 20.35
CA LYS A 196 14.69 -11.39 20.53
C LYS A 196 13.94 -10.58 19.48
N TYR A 197 13.95 -11.03 18.23
CA TYR A 197 13.20 -10.37 17.15
C TYR A 197 11.69 -10.49 17.37
N ALA A 198 11.20 -11.69 17.67
CA ALA A 198 9.80 -11.95 17.94
C ALA A 198 9.26 -11.11 19.10
N LYS A 199 9.99 -11.02 20.21
CA LYS A 199 9.63 -10.19 21.37
C LYS A 199 9.54 -8.71 21.00
N ARG A 200 10.55 -8.18 20.31
CA ARG A 200 10.54 -6.79 19.83
C ARG A 200 9.34 -6.52 18.93
N LEU A 201 9.00 -7.44 18.02
CA LEU A 201 7.86 -7.29 17.12
C LEU A 201 6.52 -7.28 17.88
N CYS A 202 6.40 -8.03 18.98
CA CYS A 202 5.23 -8.03 19.85
C CYS A 202 5.08 -6.73 20.67
N GLU A 203 6.20 -6.08 21.01
CA GLU A 203 6.22 -4.80 21.73
C GLU A 203 5.88 -3.60 20.83
N LEU A 204 6.02 -3.74 19.51
CA LEU A 204 5.66 -2.70 18.55
C LEU A 204 4.15 -2.64 18.31
N ASP A 205 3.61 -1.42 18.31
CA ASP A 205 2.25 -1.17 17.84
C ASP A 205 2.16 -1.54 16.34
N LEU A 206 1.17 -2.35 16.00
CA LEU A 206 0.90 -2.74 14.62
C LEU A 206 0.59 -1.52 13.74
N ARG A 207 -0.04 -0.48 14.27
CA ARG A 207 -0.26 0.77 13.53
C ARG A 207 1.08 1.40 13.12
N ARG A 208 2.08 1.34 13.99
CA ARG A 208 3.44 1.80 13.69
C ARG A 208 4.12 0.91 12.65
N ILE A 209 3.95 -0.41 12.72
CA ILE A 209 4.51 -1.34 11.71
C ILE A 209 3.92 -1.04 10.32
N VAL A 210 2.60 -0.84 10.23
CA VAL A 210 1.93 -0.48 8.98
C VAL A 210 2.40 0.89 8.50
N PHE A 211 2.53 1.87 9.39
CA PHE A 211 3.10 3.17 9.06
C PHE A 211 4.50 3.04 8.46
N GLU A 212 5.41 2.28 9.09
CA GLU A 212 6.77 2.05 8.59
C GLU A 212 6.79 1.28 7.25
N ALA A 213 5.76 0.48 6.96
CA ALA A 213 5.60 -0.20 5.68
C ALA A 213 5.05 0.73 4.58
N LEU A 214 4.29 1.76 4.95
CA LEU A 214 3.77 2.75 4.01
C LEU A 214 4.73 3.93 3.80
N TYR A 215 5.50 4.29 4.82
CA TYR A 215 6.39 5.44 4.84
C TYR A 215 7.80 5.03 5.28
N ALA A 216 8.82 5.48 4.55
CA ALA A 216 10.21 5.25 4.91
C ALA A 216 10.75 6.30 5.90
N ASP A 217 9.91 6.67 6.87
CA ASP A 217 10.26 7.59 7.94
C ASP A 217 9.81 6.97 9.27
N ASP A 218 10.44 7.39 10.36
CA ASP A 218 10.01 6.98 11.69
C ASP A 218 8.91 7.94 12.16
N LEU A 219 7.80 7.39 12.66
CA LEU A 219 6.81 8.18 13.38
C LEU A 219 7.43 8.56 14.73
N ASP A 220 7.92 9.80 14.83
CA ASP A 220 8.39 10.34 16.10
C ASP A 220 7.19 10.89 16.88
N ASP A 221 6.76 10.18 17.91
CA ASP A 221 5.65 10.59 18.76
C ASP A 221 5.93 11.93 19.46
N ALA A 222 7.20 12.31 19.67
CA ALA A 222 7.57 13.61 20.22
C ALA A 222 7.37 14.74 19.20
N ILE A 223 7.47 14.45 17.90
CA ILE A 223 7.18 15.40 16.82
C ILE A 223 5.69 15.77 16.79
N MET A 224 4.82 14.86 17.21
CA MET A 224 3.39 15.10 17.41
C MET A 224 3.06 15.98 18.62
N ALA A 225 4.03 16.67 19.23
CA ALA A 225 3.79 17.63 20.29
C ALA A 225 2.61 18.57 19.95
N GLN A 226 1.60 18.53 20.81
CA GLN A 226 0.25 19.05 20.57
C GLN A 226 0.22 20.50 20.05
N ALA A 227 1.15 21.35 20.51
CA ALA A 227 1.21 22.75 20.11
C ALA A 227 1.61 22.97 18.63
N THR A 228 2.52 22.15 18.08
CA THR A 228 2.96 22.28 16.68
C THR A 228 1.93 21.67 15.74
N GLU A 229 1.36 20.53 16.10
CA GLU A 229 0.26 19.90 15.36
C GLU A 229 -0.91 20.88 15.20
N HIS A 230 -1.38 21.47 16.30
CA HIS A 230 -2.51 22.39 16.27
C HIS A 230 -2.26 23.63 15.39
N ARG A 231 -1.00 24.10 15.32
CA ARG A 231 -0.60 25.19 14.43
C ARG A 231 -0.63 24.78 12.96
N ILE A 232 -0.14 23.60 12.63
CA ILE A 232 -0.12 23.09 11.26
C ILE A 232 -1.54 22.81 10.79
N VAL A 233 -2.35 22.10 11.58
CA VAL A 233 -3.77 21.85 11.29
C VAL A 233 -4.48 23.18 11.00
N ARG A 234 -4.30 24.20 11.84
CA ARG A 234 -4.90 25.52 11.60
C ARG A 234 -4.39 26.21 10.33
N ARG A 235 -3.11 26.06 9.97
CA ARG A 235 -2.56 26.62 8.73
C ARG A 235 -3.09 25.86 7.51
N LEU A 236 -3.21 24.54 7.62
CA LEU A 236 -3.76 23.64 6.61
C LEU A 236 -5.23 23.93 6.37
N SER A 237 -6.07 24.01 7.41
CA SER A 237 -7.49 24.39 7.27
C SER A 237 -7.66 25.73 6.56
N ARG A 238 -6.87 26.76 6.92
CA ARG A 238 -6.88 28.05 6.24
C ARG A 238 -6.38 28.00 4.80
N TRP A 239 -5.43 27.11 4.52
CA TRP A 239 -4.95 26.88 3.16
C TRP A 239 -6.06 26.24 2.33
N LEU A 240 -6.71 25.19 2.84
CA LEU A 240 -7.80 24.49 2.17
C LEU A 240 -9.00 25.40 1.90
N VAL A 241 -9.43 26.19 2.88
CA VAL A 241 -10.54 27.16 2.69
C VAL A 241 -10.25 28.17 1.58
N ARG A 242 -8.99 28.60 1.42
CA ARG A 242 -8.60 29.53 0.36
C ARG A 242 -8.71 28.89 -1.03
N HIS A 243 -8.44 27.60 -1.12
CA HIS A 243 -8.31 26.88 -2.38
C HIS A 243 -9.53 26.01 -2.74
N ARG A 244 -10.55 25.93 -1.86
CA ARG A 244 -11.76 25.10 -2.05
C ARG A 244 -12.61 25.41 -3.30
N ARG A 245 -12.41 26.58 -3.92
CA ARG A 245 -13.17 27.02 -5.12
C ARG A 245 -12.44 26.68 -6.42
N GLN A 246 -11.24 26.15 -6.33
CA GLN A 246 -10.46 25.76 -7.49
C GLN A 246 -11.00 24.46 -8.07
N THR A 247 -10.74 24.23 -9.35
CA THR A 247 -10.99 22.94 -9.97
C THR A 247 -10.13 21.86 -9.29
N THR A 248 -10.55 20.59 -9.38
CA THR A 248 -9.77 19.46 -8.85
C THR A 248 -8.34 19.47 -9.38
N GLU A 249 -8.16 19.72 -10.69
CA GLU A 249 -6.84 19.74 -11.32
C GLU A 249 -5.95 20.88 -10.79
N GLU A 250 -6.48 22.11 -10.66
CA GLU A 250 -5.74 23.24 -10.08
C GLU A 250 -5.38 23.00 -8.62
N PHE A 251 -6.32 22.45 -7.85
CA PHE A 251 -6.09 22.12 -6.45
C PHE A 251 -5.00 21.06 -6.30
N MET A 252 -5.04 20.00 -7.11
CA MET A 252 -4.01 18.97 -7.15
C MET A 252 -2.66 19.52 -7.58
N ARG A 253 -2.62 20.38 -8.61
CA ARG A 253 -1.39 21.04 -9.03
C ARG A 253 -0.78 21.85 -7.89
N LEU A 254 -1.58 22.56 -7.10
CA LEU A 254 -1.11 23.32 -5.95
C LEU A 254 -0.68 22.45 -4.76
N LEU A 255 -1.37 21.33 -4.56
CA LEU A 255 -1.03 20.35 -3.55
C LEU A 255 0.32 19.67 -3.86
N MET A 256 0.57 19.40 -5.14
CA MET A 256 1.69 18.59 -5.65
C MET A 256 2.87 19.38 -6.23
N ALA A 257 2.72 20.67 -6.55
CA ALA A 257 3.76 21.45 -7.24
C ALA A 257 5.10 21.47 -6.49
N ALA A 258 6.16 21.06 -7.19
CA ALA A 258 7.53 21.21 -6.76
C ALA A 258 7.88 22.70 -6.57
N GLY A 259 8.42 23.09 -5.41
CA GLY A 259 8.90 24.45 -5.13
C GLY A 259 7.88 25.45 -4.58
N ALA A 260 6.57 25.20 -4.72
CA ALA A 260 5.48 25.95 -4.07
C ALA A 260 4.67 25.06 -3.11
N SER A 261 5.34 24.04 -2.57
CA SER A 261 4.73 22.91 -1.87
C SER A 261 3.82 23.31 -0.72
N LEU A 262 2.79 22.50 -0.47
CA LEU A 262 1.98 22.57 0.74
C LEU A 262 2.86 22.79 1.99
N VAL A 263 3.99 22.08 2.10
CA VAL A 263 4.99 22.27 3.15
C VAL A 263 5.45 23.72 3.24
N ALA A 264 5.92 24.33 2.14
CA ALA A 264 6.36 25.72 2.13
C ALA A 264 5.24 26.69 2.51
N ALA A 265 4.01 26.43 2.06
CA ALA A 265 2.84 27.24 2.41
C ALA A 265 2.48 27.15 3.91
N LEU A 266 2.73 25.99 4.53
CA LEU A 266 2.49 25.74 5.95
C LEU A 266 3.63 26.20 6.85
N VAL A 267 4.87 26.15 6.37
CA VAL A 267 6.07 26.48 7.13
C VAL A 267 6.34 27.98 7.17
N ARG A 268 6.11 28.69 6.06
CA ARG A 268 6.37 30.13 5.97
C ARG A 268 5.60 30.90 7.07
N PRO A 269 6.27 31.81 7.79
CA PRO A 269 5.63 32.58 8.85
C PRO A 269 4.56 33.49 8.23
N LYS A 270 3.31 33.28 8.63
CA LYS A 270 2.26 34.31 8.55
C LYS A 270 2.11 34.92 9.93
N LYS A 271 1.67 36.18 10.02
CA LYS A 271 1.46 36.93 11.27
C LYS A 271 0.88 36.00 12.38
N GLY A 272 1.58 35.91 13.51
CA GLY A 272 1.22 35.04 14.64
C GLY A 272 1.70 33.59 14.50
N GLY A 273 2.73 33.22 15.27
CA GLY A 273 3.20 31.84 15.46
C GLY A 273 4.66 31.59 15.11
N GLY A 274 5.31 32.43 14.30
CA GLY A 274 6.71 32.23 13.92
C GLY A 274 6.94 31.11 12.88
N PRO A 275 8.19 30.89 12.46
CA PRO A 275 8.54 29.83 11.52
C PRO A 275 8.27 28.45 12.11
N ILE A 276 8.13 27.45 11.24
CA ILE A 276 8.13 26.03 11.59
C ILE A 276 9.33 25.42 10.87
N ASP A 277 10.06 24.50 11.48
CA ASP A 277 11.13 23.80 10.78
C ASP A 277 10.55 23.03 9.57
N PRO A 278 11.13 23.12 8.36
CA PRO A 278 10.61 22.44 7.18
C PRO A 278 10.52 20.92 7.32
N LYS A 279 11.51 20.29 7.98
CA LYS A 279 11.50 18.83 8.21
C LYS A 279 10.36 18.46 9.15
N LEU A 280 10.20 19.21 10.25
CA LEU A 280 9.09 19.04 11.18
C LEU A 280 7.73 19.24 10.50
N GLY A 281 7.59 20.27 9.67
CA GLY A 281 6.36 20.53 8.92
C GLY A 281 6.00 19.41 7.95
N ARG A 282 7.00 18.78 7.32
CA ARG A 282 6.83 17.62 6.45
C ARG A 282 6.43 16.37 7.22
N GLN A 283 7.10 16.07 8.32
CA GLN A 283 6.78 14.92 9.18
C GLN A 283 5.36 15.01 9.73
N LEU A 284 4.93 16.20 10.16
CA LEU A 284 3.56 16.43 10.60
C LEU A 284 2.53 16.28 9.47
N LEU A 285 2.86 16.68 8.24
CA LEU A 285 1.97 16.40 7.10
C LEU A 285 1.87 14.91 6.77
N ILE A 286 2.96 14.16 6.89
CA ILE A 286 2.96 12.70 6.73
C ILE A 286 2.09 12.06 7.82
N ALA A 287 2.23 12.50 9.08
CA ALA A 287 1.39 12.03 10.18
C ALA A 287 -0.10 12.35 9.95
N LEU A 288 -0.43 13.55 9.43
CA LEU A 288 -1.79 13.89 9.01
C LEU A 288 -2.28 13.04 7.84
N GLY A 289 -1.41 12.73 6.89
CA GLY A 289 -1.67 11.78 5.81
C GLY A 289 -1.99 10.39 6.32
N TRP A 290 -1.22 9.90 7.29
CA TRP A 290 -1.48 8.65 8.00
C TRP A 290 -2.82 8.68 8.74
N HIS A 291 -3.15 9.77 9.43
CA HIS A 291 -4.48 9.92 10.04
C HIS A 291 -5.59 9.84 8.99
N ALA A 292 -5.39 10.42 7.79
CA ALA A 292 -6.36 10.35 6.71
C ALA A 292 -6.71 8.90 6.33
N TYR A 293 -5.77 7.95 6.40
CA TYR A 293 -6.08 6.51 6.18
C TYR A 293 -7.19 6.02 7.11
N SER A 294 -7.20 6.44 8.38
CA SER A 294 -8.22 6.01 9.34
C SER A 294 -9.60 6.62 9.02
N PHE A 295 -9.64 7.87 8.55
CA PHE A 295 -10.88 8.48 8.07
C PHE A 295 -11.39 7.79 6.80
N LEU A 296 -10.50 7.51 5.86
CA LEU A 296 -10.82 6.80 4.62
C LEU A 296 -11.38 5.41 4.94
N ALA A 297 -10.71 4.67 5.83
CA ALA A 297 -11.14 3.37 6.32
C ALA A 297 -12.56 3.43 6.91
N ALA A 298 -12.85 4.43 7.76
CA ALA A 298 -14.19 4.59 8.35
C ALA A 298 -15.27 4.91 7.30
N GLY A 299 -14.98 5.80 6.34
CA GLY A 299 -15.91 6.09 5.24
C GLY A 299 -16.19 4.85 4.39
N ILE A 300 -15.14 4.19 3.90
CA ILE A 300 -15.24 2.95 3.12
C ILE A 300 -16.05 1.90 3.89
N ALA A 301 -15.75 1.68 5.18
CA ALA A 301 -16.45 0.72 6.01
C ALA A 301 -17.96 1.01 6.09
N SER A 302 -18.32 2.28 6.27
CA SER A 302 -19.73 2.70 6.31
C SER A 302 -20.46 2.40 5.01
N LEU A 303 -19.85 2.64 3.85
CA LEU A 303 -20.46 2.26 2.56
C LEU A 303 -20.53 0.73 2.43
N MET A 304 -19.41 0.04 2.62
CA MET A 304 -19.30 -1.37 2.28
C MET A 304 -20.09 -2.26 3.26
N ALA A 305 -20.27 -1.85 4.51
CA ALA A 305 -21.20 -2.53 5.43
C ALA A 305 -22.67 -2.42 4.96
N ASN A 306 -23.07 -1.25 4.42
CA ASN A 306 -24.39 -1.11 3.79
C ASN A 306 -24.49 -1.96 2.52
N PHE A 307 -23.44 -1.93 1.69
CA PHE A 307 -23.38 -2.73 0.46
C PHE A 307 -23.55 -4.22 0.77
N LYS A 308 -22.79 -4.76 1.73
CA LYS A 308 -22.84 -6.16 2.18
C LYS A 308 -24.27 -6.60 2.57
N ALA A 309 -24.97 -5.75 3.32
CA ALA A 309 -26.34 -6.02 3.76
C ALA A 309 -27.37 -6.03 2.60
N LEU A 310 -27.04 -5.42 1.46
CA LEU A 310 -27.90 -5.37 0.28
C LEU A 310 -27.62 -6.48 -0.73
N ILE A 311 -26.50 -7.22 -0.59
CA ILE A 311 -26.17 -8.32 -1.50
C ILE A 311 -27.20 -9.45 -1.31
N SER A 312 -27.84 -9.85 -2.41
CA SER A 312 -28.75 -10.99 -2.46
C SER A 312 -28.30 -12.02 -3.50
N PRO A 313 -28.20 -13.32 -3.14
CA PRO A 313 -28.38 -13.87 -1.78
C PRO A 313 -27.29 -13.37 -0.82
N ALA A 314 -27.52 -13.47 0.50
CA ALA A 314 -26.52 -13.07 1.49
C ALA A 314 -25.18 -13.81 1.28
N LEU A 315 -24.06 -13.18 1.62
CA LEU A 315 -22.73 -13.80 1.56
C LEU A 315 -22.68 -15.00 2.53
N THR A 316 -22.08 -16.10 2.09
CA THR A 316 -21.68 -17.20 2.97
C THR A 316 -20.60 -16.73 3.94
N ASP A 317 -20.35 -17.45 5.03
CA ASP A 317 -19.35 -17.05 6.04
C ASP A 317 -17.95 -16.86 5.43
N ALA A 318 -17.53 -17.76 4.54
CA ALA A 318 -16.26 -17.64 3.83
C ALA A 318 -16.20 -16.40 2.91
N GLU A 319 -17.27 -16.11 2.17
CA GLU A 319 -17.36 -14.91 1.33
C GLU A 319 -17.41 -13.63 2.19
N ALA A 320 -18.08 -13.70 3.34
CA ALA A 320 -18.19 -12.60 4.29
C ALA A 320 -16.84 -12.25 4.93
N ILE A 321 -16.01 -13.26 5.26
CA ILE A 321 -14.64 -13.05 5.76
C ILE A 321 -13.81 -12.33 4.70
N LEU A 322 -13.81 -12.80 3.45
CA LEU A 322 -13.08 -12.14 2.35
C LEU A 322 -13.52 -10.69 2.15
N PHE A 323 -14.83 -10.47 2.16
CA PHE A 323 -15.41 -9.13 2.00
C PHE A 323 -14.97 -8.20 3.15
N ASP A 324 -15.04 -8.69 4.39
CA ASP A 324 -14.70 -7.90 5.57
C ASP A 324 -13.21 -7.59 5.62
N ASP A 325 -12.35 -8.56 5.30
CA ASP A 325 -10.90 -8.35 5.23
C ASP A 325 -10.53 -7.28 4.20
N PHE A 326 -11.21 -7.30 3.04
CA PHE A 326 -10.92 -6.41 1.94
C PHE A 326 -11.41 -4.98 2.19
N TYR A 327 -12.62 -4.82 2.72
CA TYR A 327 -13.31 -3.52 2.78
C TYR A 327 -13.47 -2.94 4.19
N LEU A 328 -13.39 -3.75 5.24
CA LEU A 328 -13.58 -3.29 6.61
C LEU A 328 -12.25 -3.22 7.37
N PRO A 329 -12.13 -2.28 8.33
CA PRO A 329 -10.99 -2.20 9.22
C PRO A 329 -10.70 -3.51 9.94
N GLN A 330 -9.50 -4.07 9.75
CA GLN A 330 -9.07 -5.27 10.44
C GLN A 330 -8.01 -4.99 11.50
N PRO A 331 -8.08 -5.61 12.69
CA PRO A 331 -7.05 -5.47 13.71
C PRO A 331 -5.66 -5.87 13.23
N HIS A 332 -5.55 -6.90 12.39
CA HIS A 332 -4.27 -7.42 11.88
C HIS A 332 -3.65 -6.57 10.75
N TYR A 333 -4.39 -5.58 10.21
CA TYR A 333 -3.89 -4.53 9.31
C TYR A 333 -3.74 -3.17 10.01
N GLY A 334 -3.70 -3.14 11.35
CA GLY A 334 -3.56 -1.89 12.10
C GLY A 334 -4.82 -1.02 12.08
N GLY A 335 -6.00 -1.63 11.93
CA GLY A 335 -7.28 -0.92 11.85
C GLY A 335 -7.57 -0.35 10.47
N LEU A 336 -6.91 -0.83 9.42
CA LEU A 336 -7.19 -0.48 8.03
C LEU A 336 -7.85 -1.66 7.30
N PRO A 337 -8.68 -1.42 6.27
CA PRO A 337 -9.06 -2.44 5.32
C PRO A 337 -7.89 -2.77 4.40
N PHE A 338 -7.81 -4.02 3.92
CA PHE A 338 -6.76 -4.42 2.99
C PHE A 338 -6.73 -3.58 1.70
N LEU A 339 -7.90 -3.06 1.28
CA LEU A 339 -8.04 -2.05 0.24
C LEU A 339 -6.99 -0.92 0.33
N LEU A 340 -6.81 -0.35 1.52
CA LEU A 340 -5.86 0.77 1.71
C LEU A 340 -4.40 0.31 1.80
N LEU A 341 -4.13 -1.00 1.75
CA LEU A 341 -2.80 -1.60 1.67
C LEU A 341 -2.50 -2.16 0.27
N ARG A 342 -3.33 -1.86 -0.73
CA ARG A 342 -3.19 -2.42 -2.10
C ARG A 342 -1.80 -2.20 -2.70
N GLU A 343 -1.17 -1.04 -2.48
CA GLU A 343 0.19 -0.77 -2.98
C GLU A 343 1.28 -1.65 -2.34
N ARG A 344 0.94 -2.46 -1.33
CA ARG A 344 1.82 -3.46 -0.69
C ARG A 344 1.38 -4.89 -0.97
N SER A 345 0.25 -5.05 -1.63
CA SER A 345 -0.43 -6.33 -1.70
C SER A 345 0.33 -7.36 -2.54
N ASP A 346 1.10 -6.95 -3.56
CA ASP A 346 1.94 -7.87 -4.33
C ASP A 346 3.04 -8.49 -3.46
N PHE A 347 3.61 -7.72 -2.52
CA PHE A 347 4.56 -8.21 -1.55
C PHE A 347 3.88 -9.07 -0.47
N LEU A 348 2.68 -8.69 -0.03
CA LEU A 348 1.93 -9.38 1.03
C LEU A 348 1.11 -10.57 0.55
N GLU A 349 0.99 -10.78 -0.76
CA GLU A 349 0.11 -11.78 -1.39
C GLU A 349 0.21 -13.16 -0.71
N PRO A 350 1.41 -13.75 -0.49
CA PRO A 350 1.49 -15.10 0.07
C PRO A 350 0.92 -15.21 1.50
N VAL A 351 1.03 -14.17 2.32
CA VAL A 351 0.47 -14.17 3.69
C VAL A 351 -1.01 -13.80 3.71
N THR A 352 -1.45 -12.91 2.83
CA THR A 352 -2.87 -12.52 2.71
C THR A 352 -3.72 -13.67 2.18
N GLU A 353 -3.21 -14.46 1.24
CA GLU A 353 -3.90 -15.67 0.77
C GLU A 353 -4.10 -16.69 1.89
N GLN A 354 -3.09 -16.89 2.74
CA GLN A 354 -3.20 -17.78 3.90
C GLN A 354 -4.27 -17.27 4.88
N LEU A 355 -4.32 -15.97 5.14
CA LEU A 355 -5.36 -15.33 5.97
C LEU A 355 -6.75 -15.49 5.37
N TRP A 356 -6.90 -15.34 4.05
CA TRP A 356 -8.16 -15.46 3.34
C TRP A 356 -8.69 -16.89 3.23
N ASN A 357 -7.80 -17.88 3.24
CA ASN A 357 -8.19 -19.30 3.19
C ASN A 357 -8.41 -19.89 4.58
N SER A 358 -7.63 -19.46 5.58
CA SER A 358 -7.63 -20.07 6.93
C SER A 358 -8.29 -19.21 8.00
N GLY A 359 -8.62 -17.96 7.67
CA GLY A 359 -9.01 -16.93 8.64
C GLY A 359 -7.81 -16.36 9.42
N PRO A 360 -8.03 -15.28 10.19
CA PRO A 360 -6.99 -14.71 11.02
C PRO A 360 -6.66 -15.62 12.21
N CYS A 361 -5.39 -16.00 12.34
CA CYS A 361 -4.86 -16.68 13.52
C CYS A 361 -3.62 -15.96 14.07
N PRO A 362 -3.22 -16.21 15.35
CA PRO A 362 -2.08 -15.53 15.95
C PRO A 362 -0.77 -15.70 15.17
N GLU A 363 -0.55 -16.88 14.59
CA GLU A 363 0.66 -17.17 13.80
C GLU A 363 0.71 -16.36 12.50
N LEU A 364 -0.36 -16.40 11.69
CA LEU A 364 -0.44 -15.63 10.46
C LEU A 364 -0.43 -14.12 10.73
N THR A 365 -1.03 -13.68 11.83
CA THR A 365 -0.96 -12.27 12.25
C THR A 365 0.48 -11.87 12.57
N ARG A 366 1.23 -12.71 13.30
CA ARG A 366 2.67 -12.46 13.56
C ARG A 366 3.49 -12.47 12.28
N LEU A 367 3.21 -13.38 11.36
CA LEU A 367 3.87 -13.43 10.05
C LEU A 367 3.62 -12.15 9.26
N LEU A 368 2.36 -11.70 9.16
CA LEU A 368 2.00 -10.45 8.49
C LEU A 368 2.75 -9.25 9.09
N ARG A 369 2.84 -9.17 10.43
CA ARG A 369 3.62 -8.14 11.12
C ARG A 369 5.09 -8.18 10.76
N ALA A 370 5.69 -9.38 10.74
CA ALA A 370 7.08 -9.56 10.39
C ALA A 370 7.34 -9.16 8.93
N SER A 371 6.45 -9.55 8.01
CA SER A 371 6.52 -9.20 6.59
C SER A 371 6.43 -7.68 6.37
N LEU A 372 5.47 -7.00 7.00
CA LEU A 372 5.36 -5.53 6.93
C LEU A 372 6.60 -4.85 7.53
N SER A 373 7.12 -5.36 8.64
CA SER A 373 8.34 -4.84 9.27
C SER A 373 9.56 -5.01 8.35
N LEU A 374 9.70 -6.18 7.72
CA LEU A 374 10.75 -6.47 6.73
C LEU A 374 10.66 -5.50 5.57
N TYR A 375 9.48 -5.34 4.98
CA TYR A 375 9.24 -4.40 3.88
C TYR A 375 9.67 -2.97 4.25
N GLY A 376 9.18 -2.45 5.38
CA GLY A 376 9.53 -1.10 5.84
C GLY A 376 11.02 -0.90 6.09
N ARG A 377 11.73 -1.94 6.55
CA ARG A 377 13.19 -1.91 6.73
C ARG A 377 13.94 -1.93 5.40
N MET A 378 13.51 -2.76 4.45
CA MET A 378 14.11 -2.81 3.11
C MET A 378 13.97 -1.47 2.39
N ILE A 379 12.78 -0.83 2.44
CA ILE A 379 12.58 0.49 1.82
C ILE A 379 13.51 1.54 2.44
N ARG A 380 13.60 1.61 3.78
CA ARG A 380 14.46 2.58 4.47
C ARG A 380 15.93 2.39 4.11
N THR A 381 16.41 1.15 4.15
CA THR A 381 17.78 0.79 3.78
C THR A 381 18.08 1.21 2.36
N ARG A 382 17.17 0.88 1.42
CA ARG A 382 17.34 1.25 0.01
C ARG A 382 17.40 2.76 -0.19
N ARG A 383 16.51 3.52 0.46
CA ARG A 383 16.51 4.98 0.36
C ARG A 383 17.73 5.63 0.96
N ALA A 384 18.25 5.11 2.06
CA ALA A 384 19.49 5.60 2.64
C ALA A 384 20.64 5.44 1.63
N ILE A 385 20.71 4.29 0.96
CA ILE A 385 21.70 4.04 -0.08
C ILE A 385 21.48 4.96 -1.30
N ASP A 386 20.26 5.07 -1.82
CA ASP A 386 19.95 5.94 -2.96
C ASP A 386 20.36 7.41 -2.65
N ARG A 387 20.12 7.89 -1.42
CA ARG A 387 20.56 9.23 -0.98
C ARG A 387 22.08 9.37 -0.94
N GLU A 388 22.80 8.34 -0.53
CA GLU A 388 24.26 8.35 -0.50
C GLU A 388 24.86 8.33 -1.91
N LEU A 389 24.30 7.54 -2.81
CA LEU A 389 24.70 7.47 -4.23
C LEU A 389 24.44 8.79 -4.97
N HIS A 390 23.30 9.43 -4.68
CA HIS A 390 22.93 10.71 -5.27
C HIS A 390 23.48 11.92 -4.52
N ARG A 391 24.16 11.73 -3.38
CA ARG A 391 24.83 12.84 -2.69
C ARG A 391 25.85 13.39 -3.69
N PRO A 392 25.69 14.65 -4.16
CA PRO A 392 26.64 15.22 -5.09
C PRO A 392 28.00 15.04 -4.42
N LYS A 393 28.91 14.35 -5.11
CA LYS A 393 30.31 14.30 -4.69
C LYS A 393 30.69 15.77 -4.64
N LEU A 394 30.63 16.37 -3.45
CA LEU A 394 31.20 17.67 -3.17
C LEU A 394 32.58 17.51 -3.74
N SER A 395 32.78 18.09 -4.92
CA SER A 395 34.00 17.98 -5.66
C SER A 395 35.05 18.29 -4.63
N ARG A 396 35.93 17.31 -4.36
CA ARG A 396 37.16 17.59 -3.62
C ARG A 396 37.63 18.91 -4.18
N ALA A 397 37.62 19.95 -3.35
CA ALA A 397 38.02 21.28 -3.76
C ALA A 397 39.29 21.06 -4.59
N PRO A 398 39.32 21.51 -5.87
CA PRO A 398 40.48 21.27 -6.71
C PRO A 398 41.67 21.76 -5.90
N SER A 399 42.51 20.82 -5.47
CA SER A 399 43.76 21.16 -4.81
C SER A 399 44.49 22.05 -5.80
N ASP A 400 44.74 23.30 -5.41
CA ASP A 400 45.48 24.34 -6.11
C ASP A 400 46.37 23.86 -7.25
N VAL A 401 45.78 23.62 -8.41
CA VAL A 401 46.50 23.53 -9.68
C VAL A 401 45.83 24.50 -10.63
N ALA A 402 46.38 25.72 -10.55
CA ALA A 402 46.53 26.71 -11.62
C ALA A 402 45.40 26.77 -12.66
N GLN A 403 44.66 27.87 -12.55
CA GLN A 403 44.33 28.80 -13.64
C GLN A 403 44.45 28.29 -15.08
N ASP A 404 43.37 28.59 -15.80
CA ASP A 404 43.36 29.05 -17.19
C ASP A 404 42.95 28.00 -18.24
N ARG A 405 41.63 27.97 -18.49
CA ARG A 405 41.02 28.20 -19.83
C ARG A 405 39.52 27.84 -19.80
N ARG A 406 38.66 28.84 -20.04
CA ARG A 406 37.28 28.64 -20.52
C ARG A 406 37.36 28.09 -21.95
N PRO A 407 36.46 27.16 -22.34
CA PRO A 407 35.27 27.62 -23.06
C PRO A 407 33.97 26.83 -22.82
N SER A 408 32.87 27.59 -22.93
CA SER A 408 31.57 27.33 -23.57
C SER A 408 30.87 25.97 -23.45
N ALA A 409 29.63 26.05 -22.95
CA ALA A 409 28.61 24.99 -22.88
C ALA A 409 28.22 24.39 -24.25
N PRO A 410 27.72 23.15 -24.23
CA PRO A 410 26.38 22.94 -24.79
C PRO A 410 25.49 21.93 -24.05
N GLY A 411 24.18 22.12 -24.20
CA GLY A 411 23.21 21.05 -24.45
C GLY A 411 22.65 20.28 -23.25
N ARG A 412 21.43 20.65 -22.83
CA ARG A 412 20.50 19.76 -22.12
C ARG A 412 20.04 18.65 -23.07
N GLY A 413 20.21 17.41 -22.67
CA GLY A 413 19.46 16.26 -23.19
C GLY A 413 18.83 15.53 -22.01
N GLU A 414 17.50 15.61 -21.91
CA GLU A 414 16.68 14.79 -21.02
C GLU A 414 16.40 13.46 -21.71
N GLU A 415 16.83 12.35 -21.12
CA GLU A 415 16.26 11.03 -21.38
C GLU A 415 16.00 10.37 -20.03
N ALA A 416 14.76 10.51 -19.53
CA ALA A 416 14.23 9.69 -18.47
C ALA A 416 13.63 8.43 -19.13
N THR A 417 14.33 7.31 -19.03
CA THR A 417 13.80 6.01 -19.43
C THR A 417 12.71 5.59 -18.44
N SER A 418 11.47 5.63 -18.92
CA SER A 418 10.27 5.09 -18.29
C SER A 418 10.40 3.56 -18.15
N ALA A 419 10.61 3.08 -16.92
CA ALA A 419 10.35 1.70 -16.55
C ALA A 419 8.92 1.63 -15.99
N VAL A 420 7.97 1.44 -16.89
CA VAL A 420 6.62 0.95 -16.58
C VAL A 420 6.58 -0.42 -17.22
N ASP A 421 6.57 -1.49 -16.44
CA ASP A 421 5.99 -2.80 -16.78
C ASP A 421 6.04 -3.74 -15.56
N ASP A 422 4.97 -4.53 -15.41
CA ASP A 422 4.68 -5.60 -14.44
C ASP A 422 4.37 -5.22 -12.96
N HIS A 423 3.14 -4.73 -12.73
CA HIS A 423 2.53 -4.52 -11.40
C HIS A 423 1.24 -5.35 -11.15
N ASP A 424 1.15 -6.51 -11.81
CA ASP A 424 -0.14 -7.16 -12.07
C ASP A 424 -0.53 -8.32 -11.14
N ALA A 425 0.27 -8.73 -10.16
CA ALA A 425 0.09 -10.07 -9.59
C ALA A 425 -1.21 -10.33 -8.82
N LEU A 426 -1.62 -9.50 -7.85
CA LEU A 426 -2.77 -9.84 -7.00
C LEU A 426 -4.12 -9.61 -7.70
N THR A 427 -4.26 -8.54 -8.48
CA THR A 427 -5.45 -8.34 -9.31
C THR A 427 -5.52 -9.42 -10.40
N HIS A 428 -4.40 -9.78 -11.02
CA HIS A 428 -4.32 -10.90 -11.96
C HIS A 428 -4.52 -12.26 -11.29
N HIS A 429 -4.27 -12.43 -9.99
CA HIS A 429 -4.56 -13.66 -9.25
C HIS A 429 -6.04 -13.77 -8.86
N ILE A 430 -6.64 -12.69 -8.34
CA ILE A 430 -8.10 -12.57 -8.13
C ILE A 430 -8.83 -12.75 -9.48
N TYR A 431 -8.28 -12.27 -10.60
CA TYR A 431 -8.85 -12.45 -11.94
C TYR A 431 -8.49 -13.79 -12.63
N LYS A 432 -7.31 -14.39 -12.42
CA LYS A 432 -6.96 -15.74 -12.92
C LYS A 432 -7.86 -16.79 -12.29
N ARG A 433 -8.14 -16.65 -10.98
CA ARG A 433 -9.18 -17.43 -10.30
C ARG A 433 -10.58 -17.26 -10.90
N ILE A 434 -10.83 -16.29 -11.78
CA ILE A 434 -12.13 -16.15 -12.45
C ILE A 434 -12.12 -16.81 -13.85
N LYS A 435 -10.95 -17.00 -14.50
CA LYS A 435 -10.81 -17.68 -15.80
C LYS A 435 -9.37 -18.19 -16.02
N LYS A 436 -9.05 -19.45 -15.65
CA LYS A 436 -8.20 -20.37 -16.44
C LYS A 436 -8.20 -21.79 -15.81
N PRO A 437 -8.55 -22.85 -16.54
CA PRO A 437 -8.18 -24.20 -16.11
C PRO A 437 -6.65 -24.32 -16.10
N CYS A 438 -6.10 -24.93 -15.04
CA CYS A 438 -4.67 -25.24 -14.99
C CYS A 438 -4.31 -26.15 -16.19
N ASN A 439 -3.32 -25.76 -16.99
CA ASN A 439 -2.71 -26.61 -18.01
C ASN A 439 -1.63 -27.49 -17.37
N CYS A 440 -1.98 -28.23 -16.32
CA CYS A 440 -1.15 -29.32 -15.87
C CYS A 440 -1.36 -30.48 -16.86
N PRO A 441 -0.30 -31.06 -17.45
CA PRO A 441 -0.45 -32.30 -18.21
C PRO A 441 -1.06 -33.36 -17.29
N PRO A 442 -2.05 -34.16 -17.77
CA PRO A 442 -2.65 -35.20 -16.96
C PRO A 442 -1.55 -36.17 -16.51
N ASP A 443 -1.49 -36.38 -15.20
CA ASP A 443 -0.62 -37.35 -14.58
C ASP A 443 -0.97 -38.73 -15.17
N LYS A 444 -0.02 -39.34 -15.88
CA LYS A 444 -0.18 -40.70 -16.42
C LYS A 444 -0.07 -41.68 -15.26
N THR A 445 -1.10 -41.75 -14.43
CA THR A 445 -1.32 -42.91 -13.57
C THR A 445 -1.96 -43.99 -14.44
N GLU A 446 -1.16 -44.96 -14.84
CA GLU A 446 -1.63 -46.25 -15.33
C GLU A 446 -2.53 -46.87 -14.26
N VAL A 447 -3.83 -46.84 -14.50
CA VAL A 447 -4.79 -47.65 -13.75
C VAL A 447 -4.58 -49.08 -14.22
N GLY A 448 -3.84 -49.85 -13.42
CA GLY A 448 -3.75 -51.29 -13.58
C GLY A 448 -5.11 -51.93 -13.34
N ASP A 449 -5.57 -52.68 -14.34
CA ASP A 449 -6.74 -53.55 -14.25
C ASP A 449 -6.59 -54.52 -13.07
N VAL A 450 -7.52 -54.44 -12.11
CA VAL A 450 -7.78 -55.54 -11.18
C VAL A 450 -9.22 -55.99 -11.41
N ASN A 451 -9.35 -56.98 -12.28
CA ASN A 451 -10.44 -57.93 -12.23
C ASN A 451 -10.35 -58.70 -10.91
N LEU A 452 -11.49 -58.92 -10.24
CA LEU A 452 -11.89 -60.22 -9.69
C LEU A 452 -13.36 -60.14 -9.23
N LEU A 453 -14.20 -60.86 -9.97
CA LEU A 453 -15.55 -61.36 -9.60
C LEU A 453 -15.41 -62.64 -8.74
N PRO A 454 -16.51 -63.25 -8.23
CA PRO A 454 -17.91 -62.86 -8.31
C PRO A 454 -18.56 -62.40 -6.99
#